data_AF-A0A166J4Q7-F1
#
_entry.id   AF-A0A166J4Q7-F1
#
_cell.length_a   1.000
_cell.length_b   1.000
_cell.length_c   1.000
_cell.angle_alpha   90.00
_cell.angle_beta   90.00
_cell.angle_gamma   90.00
#
_symmetry.space_group_name_H-M   'P 1'
#
loop_
_entity.id
_entity.type
_entity.pdbx_description
1 polymer ?
#
loop_
_entity_poly.entity_id
_entity_poly.type
_entity_poly.pdbx_seq_one_letter_code
_entity_poly.pdbx_strand_id
1 'polypeptide(L)'
;MALHAIRISLYTILFLFSAVLFGLCCARLHYTRHLEPYDPLNRGTPFYDPIVAELLAASVLTMLWAPVIAHGVHAKRESARGYFTSFLFEAIGLFMFFVLWLVGAAIASSFWGNLHFCRQYQTCRLLTALVAFAWMGWIIISILLTISVMFAIANNAFGEPFHGRWDPRHSHYRDSNVIETRTSTA
;
A
#
# COMPACT_ATOMS: atom_id res chain seq x y z
N MET A 1 -13.16 -15.65 9.36
CA MET A 1 -13.69 -14.35 9.84
C MET A 1 -12.60 -13.47 10.45
N ALA A 2 -11.79 -13.95 11.41
CA ALA A 2 -10.71 -13.16 12.03
C ALA A 2 -9.68 -12.60 11.01
N LEU A 3 -9.25 -13.40 10.02
CA LEU A 3 -8.29 -12.97 9.01
C LEU A 3 -8.77 -11.76 8.20
N HIS A 4 -10.05 -11.73 7.80
CA HIS A 4 -10.61 -10.61 7.05
C HIS A 4 -10.70 -9.34 7.89
N ALA A 5 -11.08 -9.47 9.18
CA ALA A 5 -11.13 -8.34 10.10
C ALA A 5 -9.73 -7.74 10.32
N ILE A 6 -8.71 -8.59 10.50
CA ILE A 6 -7.32 -8.17 10.63
C ILE A 6 -6.87 -7.44 9.37
N ARG A 7 -7.11 -8.00 8.18
CA ARG A 7 -6.73 -7.37 6.90
C ARG A 7 -7.39 -6.00 6.72
N ILE A 8 -8.70 -5.89 6.97
CA ILE A 8 -9.41 -4.60 6.89
C ILE A 8 -8.79 -3.59 7.87
N SER A 9 -8.55 -4.00 9.12
CA SER A 9 -7.94 -3.11 10.12
C SER A 9 -6.53 -2.63 9.71
N LEU A 10 -5.71 -3.52 9.15
CA LEU A 10 -4.38 -3.18 8.65
C LEU A 10 -4.45 -2.21 7.46
N TYR A 11 -5.39 -2.39 6.53
CA TYR A 11 -5.62 -1.42 5.45
C TYR A 11 -6.11 -0.07 5.96
N THR A 12 -6.96 -0.05 6.99
CA THR A 12 -7.40 1.21 7.63
C THR A 12 -6.24 1.95 8.29
N ILE A 13 -5.38 1.23 9.03
CA ILE A 13 -4.18 1.83 9.65
C ILE A 13 -3.22 2.32 8.56
N LEU A 14 -3.02 1.53 7.50
CA LEU A 14 -2.18 1.93 6.36
C LEU A 14 -2.70 3.22 5.72
N PHE A 15 -4.00 3.34 5.51
CA PHE A 15 -4.62 4.56 4.99
C PHE A 15 -4.35 5.77 5.89
N LEU A 16 -4.49 5.62 7.21
CA LEU A 16 -4.21 6.71 8.15
C LEU A 16 -2.73 7.11 8.12
N PHE A 17 -1.81 6.16 8.07
CA PHE A 17 -0.37 6.44 7.98
C PHE A 17 0.00 7.07 6.65
N SER A 18 -0.59 6.65 5.53
CA SER A 18 -0.41 7.30 4.23
C SER A 18 -0.94 8.74 4.24
N ALA A 19 -2.09 9.01 4.87
CA ALA A 19 -2.64 10.36 4.97
C ALA A 19 -1.76 11.30 5.81
N VAL A 20 -1.22 10.79 6.93
CA VAL A 20 -0.25 11.54 7.75
C VAL A 20 1.04 11.80 6.97
N LEU A 21 1.58 10.79 6.28
CA LEU A 21 2.79 10.94 5.48
C LEU A 21 2.60 11.95 4.34
N PHE A 22 1.44 11.92 3.66
CA PHE A 22 1.07 12.89 2.65
C PHE A 22 1.10 14.33 3.20
N GLY A 23 0.46 14.57 4.35
CA GLY A 23 0.46 15.88 4.99
C GLY A 23 1.86 16.36 5.38
N LEU A 24 2.69 15.48 5.92
CA LEU A 24 4.08 15.78 6.26
C LEU A 24 4.92 16.10 5.01
N CYS A 25 4.75 15.35 3.92
CA CYS A 25 5.44 15.61 2.65
C CYS A 25 5.04 16.97 2.05
N CYS A 26 3.75 17.30 2.07
CA CYS A 26 3.25 18.61 1.65
C CYS A 26 3.85 19.75 2.49
N ALA A 27 3.88 19.61 3.82
CA ALA A 27 4.47 20.60 4.70
C ALA A 27 5.97 20.79 4.45
N ARG A 28 6.71 19.70 4.21
CA ARG A 28 8.13 19.75 3.84
C ARG A 28 8.36 20.46 2.51
N LEU A 29 7.62 20.08 1.46
CA LEU A 29 7.75 20.69 0.13
C LEU A 29 7.35 22.17 0.13
N HIS A 30 6.34 22.54 0.90
CA HIS A 30 5.95 23.93 1.07
C HIS A 30 7.10 24.73 1.70
N TYR A 31 7.70 24.21 2.77
CA TYR A 31 8.86 24.82 3.41
C TYR A 31 10.05 24.91 2.45
N THR A 32 10.41 23.85 1.72
CA THR A 32 11.61 23.86 0.86
C THR A 32 11.48 24.78 -0.35
N ARG A 33 10.25 25.08 -0.81
CA ARG A 33 9.98 26.00 -1.92
C ARG A 33 9.75 27.46 -1.48
N HIS A 34 9.35 27.70 -0.23
CA HIS A 34 9.08 29.03 0.31
C HIS A 34 9.98 29.30 1.53
N LEU A 35 11.29 29.13 1.37
CA LEU A 35 12.24 29.48 2.42
C LEU A 35 12.27 31.00 2.64
N GLU A 36 12.33 31.41 3.90
CA GLU A 36 12.63 32.79 4.24
C GLU A 36 14.12 33.09 3.97
N PRO A 37 14.47 34.30 3.49
CA PRO A 37 15.84 34.65 3.11
C PRO A 37 16.89 34.48 4.22
N TYR A 38 16.48 34.43 5.49
CA TYR A 38 17.35 34.37 6.66
C TYR A 38 17.32 33.01 7.39
N ASP A 39 16.83 31.95 6.74
CA ASP A 39 16.79 30.62 7.37
C ASP A 39 18.20 30.09 7.65
N PRO A 40 18.54 29.77 8.93
CA PRO A 40 19.86 29.27 9.32
C PRO A 40 20.20 27.90 8.72
N LEU A 41 19.20 27.11 8.29
CA LEU A 41 19.43 25.72 7.89
C LEU A 41 19.91 25.56 6.43
N ASN A 42 19.52 26.47 5.53
CA ASN A 42 19.92 26.43 4.11
C ASN A 42 20.28 27.79 3.52
N ARG A 43 20.71 28.74 4.37
CA ARG A 43 21.10 30.11 3.98
C ARG A 43 20.05 30.81 3.10
N GLY A 44 18.77 30.50 3.36
CA GLY A 44 17.62 31.05 2.63
C GLY A 44 17.50 30.65 1.16
N THR A 45 18.25 29.66 0.66
CA THR A 45 18.13 29.22 -0.73
C THR A 45 17.03 28.15 -0.87
N PRO A 46 16.00 28.39 -1.71
CA PRO A 46 14.97 27.37 -1.96
C PRO A 46 15.57 26.19 -2.71
N PHE A 47 15.13 24.97 -2.38
CA PHE A 47 15.61 23.74 -3.01
C PHE A 47 14.47 22.73 -3.17
N TYR A 48 14.67 21.77 -4.09
CA TYR A 48 13.73 20.69 -4.31
C TYR A 48 14.30 19.38 -3.78
N ASP A 49 13.50 18.69 -2.97
CA ASP A 49 13.88 17.43 -2.34
C ASP A 49 13.19 16.27 -3.09
N PRO A 50 13.91 15.57 -3.98
CA PRO A 50 13.31 14.53 -4.81
C PRO A 50 12.78 13.35 -3.98
N ILE A 51 13.42 13.05 -2.84
CA ILE A 51 13.04 11.93 -1.97
C ILE A 51 11.66 12.17 -1.36
N VAL A 52 11.39 13.42 -0.95
CA VAL A 52 10.08 13.82 -0.42
C VAL A 52 8.99 13.70 -1.50
N ALA A 53 9.32 14.00 -2.76
CA ALA A 53 8.40 13.87 -3.87
C ALA A 53 8.05 12.39 -4.18
N GLU A 54 9.04 11.50 -4.13
CA GLU A 54 8.82 10.05 -4.26
C GLU A 54 7.91 9.52 -3.14
N LEU A 55 8.19 9.89 -1.88
CA LEU A 55 7.35 9.52 -0.74
C LEU A 55 5.94 10.11 -0.83
N LEU A 56 5.81 11.34 -1.33
CA LEU A 56 4.51 11.96 -1.61
C LEU A 56 3.73 11.12 -2.62
N ALA A 57 4.35 10.78 -3.76
CA ALA A 57 3.70 9.95 -4.79
C ALA A 57 3.29 8.58 -4.24
N ALA A 58 4.18 7.91 -3.50
CA ALA A 58 3.89 6.63 -2.86
C ALA A 58 2.73 6.73 -1.85
N SER A 59 2.66 7.80 -1.07
CA SER A 59 1.59 8.05 -0.10
C SER A 59 0.23 8.29 -0.79
N VAL A 60 0.19 9.03 -1.90
CA VAL A 60 -1.04 9.27 -2.67
C VAL A 60 -1.53 7.97 -3.30
N LEU A 61 -0.64 7.20 -3.94
CA LEU A 61 -1.02 5.94 -4.57
C LEU A 61 -1.54 4.93 -3.54
N THR A 62 -0.89 4.80 -2.38
CA THR A 62 -1.37 3.93 -1.30
C THR A 62 -2.69 4.42 -0.69
N MET A 63 -2.87 5.74 -0.54
CA MET A 63 -4.10 6.33 -0.04
C MET A 63 -5.29 6.07 -0.96
N LEU A 64 -5.08 6.04 -2.28
CA LEU A 64 -6.11 5.65 -3.26
C LEU A 64 -6.36 4.14 -3.28
N TRP A 65 -5.30 3.35 -3.16
CA TRP A 65 -5.37 1.89 -3.21
C TRP A 65 -6.06 1.26 -1.99
N ALA A 66 -5.71 1.72 -0.77
CA ALA A 66 -6.15 1.07 0.47
C ALA A 66 -7.69 1.03 0.63
N PRO A 67 -8.45 2.13 0.38
CA PRO A 67 -9.91 2.11 0.45
C PRO A 67 -10.54 1.24 -0.65
N VAL A 68 -9.96 1.23 -1.86
CA VAL A 68 -10.47 0.42 -2.98
C VAL A 68 -10.40 -1.07 -2.64
N ILE A 69 -9.27 -1.54 -2.11
CA ILE A 69 -9.12 -2.94 -1.68
C ILE A 69 -9.96 -3.24 -0.44
N ALA A 70 -9.95 -2.37 0.58
CA ALA A 70 -10.76 -2.57 1.78
C ALA A 70 -12.26 -2.65 1.47
N HIS A 71 -12.75 -1.77 0.60
CA HIS A 71 -14.13 -1.81 0.11
C HIS A 71 -14.39 -3.06 -0.72
N GLY A 72 -13.46 -3.49 -1.58
CA GLY A 72 -13.57 -4.75 -2.33
C GLY A 72 -13.75 -5.96 -1.41
N VAL A 73 -12.91 -6.06 -0.37
CA VAL A 73 -12.97 -7.14 0.63
C VAL A 73 -14.29 -7.10 1.42
N HIS A 74 -14.78 -5.91 1.78
CA HIS A 74 -16.02 -5.76 2.53
C HIS A 74 -17.28 -6.01 1.68
N ALA A 75 -17.30 -5.53 0.44
CA ALA A 75 -18.48 -5.55 -0.42
C ALA A 75 -18.85 -6.94 -0.93
N LYS A 76 -18.00 -7.97 -0.71
CA LYS A 76 -18.24 -9.37 -1.13
C LYS A 76 -18.74 -9.46 -2.57
N ARG A 77 -18.28 -8.58 -3.45
CA ARG A 77 -18.74 -8.57 -4.84
C ARG A 77 -18.11 -9.77 -5.54
N GLU A 78 -18.91 -10.83 -5.70
CA GLU A 78 -18.71 -11.87 -6.73
C GLU A 78 -18.93 -11.24 -8.10
N SER A 79 -18.06 -10.32 -8.50
CA SER A 79 -18.02 -9.90 -9.89
C SER A 79 -17.39 -11.05 -10.66
N ALA A 80 -18.25 -11.86 -11.28
CA ALA A 80 -17.97 -13.00 -12.16
C ALA A 80 -17.04 -12.71 -13.37
N ARG A 81 -16.32 -11.58 -13.38
CA ARG A 81 -15.45 -11.16 -14.46
C ARG A 81 -14.51 -10.04 -13.99
N GLY A 82 -13.25 -10.35 -13.70
CA GLY A 82 -12.22 -9.32 -13.61
C GLY A 82 -10.97 -9.75 -12.88
N TYR A 83 -9.88 -9.92 -13.64
CA TYR A 83 -8.50 -10.10 -13.16
C TYR A 83 -8.11 -9.14 -12.01
N PHE A 84 -8.74 -7.97 -11.94
CA PHE A 84 -8.60 -6.95 -10.89
C PHE A 84 -9.13 -7.33 -9.50
N THR A 85 -9.82 -8.47 -9.37
CA THR A 85 -10.34 -8.97 -8.08
C THR A 85 -9.63 -10.21 -7.54
N SER A 86 -8.52 -10.59 -8.17
CA SER A 86 -7.73 -11.77 -7.81
C SER A 86 -6.79 -11.50 -6.63
N PHE A 87 -6.50 -12.55 -5.86
CA PHE A 87 -5.42 -12.53 -4.86
C PHE A 87 -4.06 -12.15 -5.48
N LEU A 88 -3.82 -12.56 -6.73
CA LEU A 88 -2.61 -12.19 -7.46
C LEU A 88 -2.48 -10.67 -7.66
N PHE A 89 -3.57 -9.98 -8.05
CA PHE A 89 -3.56 -8.54 -8.24
C PHE A 89 -3.28 -7.79 -6.93
N GLU A 90 -3.87 -8.26 -5.83
CA GLU A 90 -3.59 -7.72 -4.50
C GLU A 90 -2.11 -7.91 -4.12
N ALA A 91 -1.56 -9.11 -4.31
CA ALA A 91 -0.17 -9.41 -4.00
C ALA A 91 0.82 -8.59 -4.85
N ILE A 92 0.56 -8.46 -6.15
CA ILE A 92 1.38 -7.63 -7.05
C ILE A 92 1.33 -6.16 -6.62
N GLY A 93 0.14 -5.64 -6.31
CA GLY A 93 -0.01 -4.27 -5.83
C GLY A 93 0.72 -4.02 -4.52
N LEU A 94 0.56 -4.92 -3.54
CA LEU A 94 1.28 -4.86 -2.27
C LEU A 94 2.79 -4.96 -2.45
N PHE A 95 3.28 -5.81 -3.36
CA PHE A 95 4.70 -5.93 -3.67
C PHE A 95 5.27 -4.66 -4.31
N MET A 96 4.53 -4.03 -5.22
CA MET A 96 4.92 -2.73 -5.79
C MET A 96 5.03 -1.66 -4.69
N PHE A 97 4.03 -1.57 -3.81
CA PHE A 97 4.08 -0.64 -2.68
C PHE A 97 5.19 -0.97 -1.68
N PHE A 98 5.48 -2.25 -1.45
CA PHE A 98 6.57 -2.69 -0.61
C PHE A 98 7.91 -2.12 -1.09
N VAL A 99 8.18 -2.21 -2.40
CA VAL A 99 9.43 -1.68 -2.97
C VAL A 99 9.46 -0.15 -2.93
N LEU A 100 8.36 0.52 -3.32
CA LEU A 100 8.29 2.00 -3.30
C LEU A 100 8.54 2.57 -1.90
N TRP A 101 7.92 1.99 -0.88
CA TRP A 101 8.08 2.44 0.50
C TRP A 101 9.47 2.07 1.06
N LEU A 102 10.00 0.90 0.73
CA LEU A 102 11.35 0.49 1.16
C LEU A 102 12.43 1.42 0.62
N VAL A 103 12.41 1.69 -0.68
CA VAL A 103 13.40 2.56 -1.34
C VAL A 103 13.30 3.98 -0.78
N GLY A 104 12.09 4.52 -0.65
CA GLY A 104 11.87 5.84 -0.05
C GLY A 104 12.38 5.93 1.39
N ALA A 105 12.08 4.94 2.24
CA ALA A 105 12.52 4.92 3.63
C ALA A 105 14.04 4.74 3.77
N ALA A 106 14.65 3.87 2.96
CA ALA A 106 16.08 3.60 2.99
C ALA A 106 16.90 4.83 2.55
N ILE A 107 16.51 5.47 1.45
CA ILE A 107 17.20 6.67 0.96
C ILE A 107 17.00 7.81 1.97
N ALA A 108 15.78 8.05 2.46
CA ALA A 108 15.53 9.07 3.47
C ALA A 108 16.38 8.85 4.74
N SER A 109 16.53 7.61 5.19
CA SER A 109 17.35 7.25 6.35
C SER A 109 18.86 7.44 6.10
N SER A 110 19.33 7.25 4.87
CA SER A 110 20.73 7.48 4.49
C SER A 110 21.07 8.97 4.50
N PHE A 111 20.22 9.81 3.90
CA PHE A 111 20.45 11.25 3.82
C PHE A 111 20.18 11.98 5.14
N TRP A 112 19.19 11.55 5.91
CA TRP A 112 18.73 12.21 7.14
C TRP A 112 18.95 11.36 8.39
N GLY A 113 19.95 10.47 8.40
CA GLY A 113 20.09 9.47 9.45
C GLY A 113 20.40 10.02 10.85
N ASN A 114 21.05 11.19 10.96
CA ASN A 114 21.54 11.71 12.23
C ASN A 114 21.08 13.16 12.50
N LEU A 115 19.78 13.34 12.80
CA LEU A 115 19.17 14.65 13.07
C LEU A 115 19.11 15.06 14.55
N HIS A 116 19.80 14.33 15.44
CA HIS A 116 19.73 14.61 16.88
C HIS A 116 20.19 16.04 17.23
N PHE A 117 21.19 16.56 16.50
CA PHE A 117 21.75 17.90 16.74
C PHE A 117 20.79 19.06 16.45
N CYS A 118 19.78 18.85 15.58
CA CYS A 118 18.89 19.91 15.12
C CYS A 118 17.44 19.78 15.62
N ARG A 119 17.21 18.93 16.63
CA ARG A 119 15.87 18.66 17.21
C ARG A 119 15.12 19.90 17.70
N GLN A 120 15.84 21.00 17.99
CA GLN A 120 15.26 22.29 18.36
C GLN A 120 14.43 22.93 17.23
N TYR A 121 14.76 22.65 15.96
CA TYR A 121 14.07 23.24 14.82
C TYR A 121 12.88 22.36 14.38
N GLN A 122 11.74 23.00 14.10
CA GLN A 122 10.52 22.34 13.63
C GLN A 122 10.78 21.47 12.39
N THR A 123 11.58 21.98 11.46
CA THR A 123 11.97 21.29 10.23
C THR A 123 12.60 19.92 10.51
N CYS A 124 13.54 19.83 11.45
CA CYS A 124 14.20 18.57 11.78
C CYS A 124 13.24 17.56 12.42
N ARG A 125 12.33 18.02 13.29
CA ARG A 125 11.28 17.16 13.86
C ARG A 125 10.36 16.59 12.79
N LEU A 126 10.05 17.40 11.77
CA LEU A 126 9.24 16.99 10.62
C LEU A 126 9.95 15.90 9.80
N LEU A 127 11.25 16.03 9.54
CA LEU A 127 12.03 14.99 8.85
C LEU A 127 12.08 13.69 9.65
N THR A 128 12.27 13.76 10.97
CA THR A 128 12.23 12.57 11.83
C THR A 128 10.87 11.89 11.77
N ALA A 129 9.78 12.66 11.80
CA ALA A 129 8.43 12.12 11.65
C ALA A 129 8.22 11.46 10.29
N LEU A 130 8.66 12.09 9.19
CA LEU A 130 8.60 11.52 7.84
C LEU A 130 9.26 10.14 7.77
N VAL A 131 10.50 10.03 8.25
CA VAL A 131 11.25 8.77 8.24
C VAL A 131 10.54 7.71 9.11
N ALA A 132 10.06 8.09 10.29
CA ALA A 132 9.33 7.17 11.16
C ALA A 132 8.05 6.63 10.51
N PHE A 133 7.22 7.50 9.92
CA PHE A 133 5.99 7.08 9.24
C PHE A 133 6.28 6.28 7.96
N ALA A 134 7.35 6.58 7.24
CA ALA A 134 7.78 5.78 6.09
C ALA A 134 8.13 4.34 6.51
N TRP A 135 8.91 4.16 7.59
CA TRP A 135 9.20 2.82 8.12
C TRP A 135 7.97 2.11 8.66
N MET A 136 7.09 2.81 9.40
CA MET A 136 5.87 2.21 9.92
C MET A 136 4.93 1.72 8.81
N GLY A 137 4.75 2.51 7.75
CA GLY A 137 3.94 2.07 6.62
C GLY A 137 4.58 0.92 5.84
N TRP A 138 5.90 0.90 5.68
CA TRP A 138 6.60 -0.25 5.10
C TRP A 138 6.39 -1.54 5.91
N ILE A 139 6.47 -1.46 7.25
CA ILE A 139 6.21 -2.61 8.14
C ILE A 139 4.78 -3.14 7.94
N ILE A 140 3.78 -2.25 7.90
CA ILE A 140 2.38 -2.66 7.69
C ILE A 140 2.19 -3.31 6.33
N ILE A 141 2.76 -2.74 5.26
CA ILE A 141 2.71 -3.34 3.92
C ILE A 141 3.37 -4.72 3.92
N SER A 142 4.50 -4.88 4.61
CA SER A 142 5.20 -6.15 4.75
C SER A 142 4.32 -7.21 5.41
N ILE A 143 3.67 -6.86 6.53
CA ILE A 143 2.75 -7.76 7.24
C ILE A 143 1.55 -8.14 6.34
N LEU A 144 0.95 -7.18 5.65
CA LEU A 144 -0.15 -7.42 4.70
C LEU A 144 0.30 -8.37 3.58
N LEU A 145 1.46 -8.11 2.98
CA LEU A 145 2.01 -8.92 1.90
C LEU A 145 2.28 -10.36 2.37
N THR A 146 2.91 -10.54 3.54
CA THR A 146 3.18 -11.88 4.10
C THR A 146 1.88 -12.64 4.35
N ILE A 147 0.88 -12.01 4.97
CA ILE A 147 -0.41 -12.66 5.24
C ILE A 147 -1.11 -13.05 3.93
N SER A 148 -1.17 -12.15 2.95
CA SER A 148 -1.84 -12.41 1.67
C SER A 148 -1.13 -13.51 0.86
N VAL A 149 0.22 -13.52 0.85
CA VAL A 149 1.00 -14.55 0.17
C VAL A 149 0.90 -15.91 0.87
N MET A 150 1.02 -15.96 2.20
CA MET A 150 0.86 -17.21 2.95
C MET A 150 -0.51 -17.84 2.73
N PHE A 151 -1.57 -17.02 2.70
CA PHE A 151 -2.92 -17.50 2.43
C PHE A 151 -3.06 -18.04 0.99
N ALA A 152 -2.49 -17.34 0.01
CA ALA A 152 -2.54 -17.76 -1.39
C ALA A 152 -1.80 -19.09 -1.63
N ILE A 153 -0.63 -19.27 -1.00
CA ILE A 153 0.16 -20.51 -1.08
C ILE A 153 -0.57 -21.67 -0.40
N ALA A 154 -1.04 -21.46 0.84
CA ALA A 154 -1.67 -22.54 1.62
C ALA A 154 -2.95 -23.09 0.98
N ASN A 155 -3.69 -22.25 0.23
CA ASN A 155 -4.94 -22.63 -0.42
C ASN A 155 -4.81 -22.84 -1.94
N ASN A 156 -3.59 -22.67 -2.50
CA ASN A 156 -3.34 -22.68 -3.95
C ASN A 156 -4.34 -21.80 -4.76
N ALA A 157 -4.70 -20.65 -4.18
CA ALA A 157 -5.87 -19.85 -4.55
C ALA A 157 -5.50 -18.54 -5.27
N PHE A 158 -4.40 -18.52 -6.03
CA PHE A 158 -3.89 -17.30 -6.66
C PHE A 158 -4.87 -16.66 -7.67
N GLY A 159 -5.68 -17.48 -8.35
CA GLY A 159 -6.70 -17.04 -9.30
C GLY A 159 -8.08 -16.80 -8.67
N GLU A 160 -8.24 -17.10 -7.38
CA GLU A 160 -9.52 -16.98 -6.69
C GLU A 160 -9.75 -15.54 -6.20
N PRO A 161 -11.03 -15.13 -6.05
CA PRO A 161 -11.36 -13.81 -5.57
C PRO A 161 -10.91 -13.59 -4.11
N PHE A 162 -10.40 -12.40 -3.81
CA PHE A 162 -9.78 -12.05 -2.52
C PHE A 162 -10.72 -12.12 -1.29
N HIS A 163 -12.03 -12.30 -1.48
CA HIS A 163 -13.02 -12.41 -0.41
C HIS A 163 -13.11 -13.81 0.23
N GLY A 164 -12.53 -14.85 -0.38
CA GLY A 164 -12.36 -16.18 0.24
C GLY A 164 -13.64 -16.90 0.68
N ARG A 165 -14.80 -16.41 0.22
CA ARG A 165 -16.13 -16.98 0.50
C ARG A 165 -16.77 -17.32 -0.84
N TRP A 166 -16.82 -18.61 -1.15
CA TRP A 166 -17.59 -19.15 -2.26
C TRP A 166 -19.06 -19.19 -1.84
N ASP A 167 -19.95 -18.43 -2.51
CA ASP A 167 -21.38 -18.60 -2.34
C ASP A 167 -21.88 -19.67 -3.34
N PRO A 168 -22.33 -20.86 -2.87
CA PRO A 168 -22.81 -21.93 -3.75
C PRO A 168 -24.01 -21.52 -4.61
N ARG A 169 -24.68 -20.41 -4.27
CA ARG A 169 -25.87 -19.90 -4.97
C ARG A 169 -25.55 -19.00 -6.16
N HIS A 170 -24.29 -18.62 -6.36
CA HIS A 170 -23.86 -17.75 -7.46
C HIS A 170 -22.69 -18.31 -8.28
N SER A 171 -22.01 -19.33 -7.79
CA SER A 171 -21.03 -20.08 -8.55
C SER A 171 -21.71 -21.07 -9.50
N HIS A 172 -21.91 -20.69 -10.77
CA HIS A 172 -22.21 -21.68 -11.82
C HIS A 172 -20.99 -22.57 -12.00
N TYR A 173 -21.08 -23.82 -11.53
CA TYR A 173 -20.13 -24.87 -11.87
C TYR A 173 -20.26 -25.12 -13.39
N ARG A 174 -19.34 -24.61 -14.20
CA ARG A 174 -19.25 -25.00 -15.59
C ARG A 174 -18.52 -26.34 -15.62
N ASP A 175 -19.31 -27.42 -15.54
CA ASP A 175 -18.81 -28.77 -15.79
C ASP A 175 -18.14 -28.80 -17.17
N SER A 176 -16.81 -28.93 -17.20
CA SER A 176 -16.02 -29.07 -18.42
C SER A 176 -16.18 -30.46 -19.07
N ASN A 177 -16.95 -31.36 -18.46
CA ASN A 177 -17.01 -32.77 -18.85
C ASN A 177 -18.24 -33.15 -19.69
N VAL A 178 -19.05 -32.18 -20.17
CA VAL A 178 -20.23 -32.46 -21.03
C VAL A 178 -19.92 -32.28 -22.52
N ILE A 179 -18.70 -32.64 -22.95
CA ILE A 179 -18.34 -32.74 -24.38
C ILE A 179 -17.69 -34.10 -24.66
N GLU A 180 -18.25 -35.20 -24.15
CA GLU A 180 -17.79 -36.53 -24.58
C GLU A 180 -18.84 -37.64 -24.47
N THR A 181 -20.12 -37.34 -24.78
CA THR A 181 -21.13 -38.42 -24.85
C THR A 181 -22.30 -38.11 -25.80
N ARG A 182 -22.01 -37.51 -26.96
CA ARG A 182 -22.94 -37.46 -28.11
C ARG A 182 -22.22 -37.76 -29.42
N THR A 183 -21.56 -38.92 -29.48
CA THR A 183 -21.11 -39.52 -30.75
C THR A 183 -21.02 -41.03 -30.60
N SER A 184 -22.10 -41.66 -30.15
CA SER A 184 -22.34 -43.07 -30.39
C SER A 184 -23.82 -43.37 -30.18
N THR A 185 -24.62 -43.19 -31.23
CA THR A 185 -25.77 -44.04 -31.57
C THR A 185 -26.44 -43.49 -32.83
N ALA A 186 -26.61 -44.40 -33.79
CA ALA A 186 -27.32 -44.33 -35.06
C ALA A 186 -26.54 -43.72 -36.24
#